data_AF-Q86ZL9-F1
#
_entry.id   AF-Q86ZL9-F1
#
_cell.length_a   1.000
_cell.length_b   1.000
_cell.length_c   1.000
_cell.angle_alpha   90.00
_cell.angle_beta   90.00
_cell.angle_gamma   90.00
#
_symmetry.space_group_name_H-M   'P 1'
#
loop_
_entity.id
_entity.type
_entity.pdbx_description
1 polymer ?
#
loop_
_entity_poly.entity_id
_entity_poly.type
_entity_poly.pdbx_seq_one_letter_code
_entity_poly.pdbx_strand_id
1 'polypeptide(L)'
;MKVKIKRWNAVATWRWDLPEDDLCGICQNPFDNTCPACKYPGDDCILCEFHTACGYQRNGHCILEWMKQDSAKGQCPMCRQSKLVGCPFLQQFV
;
A
#
# COMPACT_ATOMS: atom_id res chain seq x y z
N MET A 1 20.56 -20.46 -39.09
CA MET A 1 21.50 -19.37 -38.72
C MET A 1 21.45 -19.18 -37.20
N LYS A 2 22.58 -19.22 -36.48
CA LYS A 2 22.64 -19.10 -35.01
C LYS A 2 23.27 -17.77 -34.62
N VAL A 3 22.50 -16.88 -33.99
CA VAL A 3 22.98 -15.59 -33.47
C VAL A 3 23.43 -15.78 -32.02
N LYS A 4 24.60 -15.25 -31.66
CA LYS A 4 25.15 -15.27 -30.29
C LYS A 4 25.19 -13.85 -29.74
N ILE A 5 24.50 -13.60 -28.64
CA ILE A 5 24.55 -12.32 -27.91
C ILE A 5 25.89 -12.25 -27.18
N LYS A 6 26.68 -11.20 -27.41
CA LYS A 6 28.02 -11.04 -26.81
C LYS A 6 27.96 -10.37 -25.44
N ARG A 7 27.07 -9.38 -25.26
CA ARG A 7 26.86 -8.61 -24.03
C ARG A 7 25.42 -8.09 -24.01
N TRP A 8 24.84 -8.02 -22.82
CA TRP A 8 23.52 -7.45 -22.58
C TRP A 8 23.58 -6.57 -21.33
N ASN A 9 23.17 -5.31 -21.48
CA ASN A 9 22.91 -4.41 -20.37
C ASN A 9 21.40 -4.21 -20.28
N ALA A 10 20.77 -4.75 -19.23
CA ALA A 10 19.34 -4.62 -19.00
C ALA A 10 19.06 -3.49 -18.00
N VAL A 11 17.91 -2.83 -18.17
CA VAL A 11 17.34 -1.89 -17.20
C VAL A 11 15.99 -2.45 -16.78
N ALA A 12 15.69 -2.36 -15.50
CA ALA A 12 14.42 -2.79 -14.94
C ALA A 12 13.81 -1.66 -14.10
N THR A 13 12.49 -1.59 -14.12
CA THR A 13 11.68 -0.78 -13.22
C THR A 13 10.88 -1.73 -12.34
N TRP A 14 10.81 -1.45 -11.04
CA TRP A 14 9.97 -2.22 -10.14
C TRP A 14 8.52 -1.71 -10.24
N ARG A 15 7.56 -2.59 -9.94
CA ARG A 15 6.15 -2.29 -9.72
C ARG A 15 5.60 -3.19 -8.64
N TRP A 16 4.56 -2.72 -7.98
CA TRP A 16 3.83 -3.53 -7.01
C TRP A 16 3.01 -4.62 -7.73
N ASP A 17 2.94 -5.81 -7.15
CA ASP A 17 2.14 -6.93 -7.65
C ASP A 17 0.70 -6.82 -7.12
N LEU A 18 -0.07 -5.90 -7.71
CA LEU A 18 -1.42 -5.56 -7.28
C LEU A 18 -2.44 -5.91 -8.39
N PRO A 19 -3.69 -6.23 -8.02
CA PRO A 19 -4.78 -6.37 -8.99
C PRO A 19 -5.03 -5.04 -9.73
N GLU A 20 -5.61 -5.08 -10.95
CA GLU A 20 -5.72 -3.97 -11.92
C GLU A 20 -6.10 -2.57 -11.40
N ASP A 21 -6.74 -2.47 -10.22
CA ASP A 21 -7.05 -1.20 -9.56
C ASP A 21 -5.92 -0.77 -8.61
N ASP A 22 -4.84 -0.23 -9.19
CA ASP A 22 -3.64 0.27 -8.50
C ASP A 22 -3.89 1.55 -7.65
N LEU A 23 -5.13 1.82 -7.22
CA LEU A 23 -5.51 3.04 -6.52
C LEU A 23 -5.81 2.79 -5.04
N CYS A 24 -5.27 3.67 -4.19
CA CYS A 24 -5.62 3.67 -2.78
C CYS A 24 -7.10 4.09 -2.60
N GLY A 25 -7.93 3.22 -2.03
CA GLY A 25 -9.36 3.51 -1.81
C GLY A 25 -9.68 4.72 -0.90
N ILE A 26 -8.69 5.31 -0.23
CA ILE A 26 -8.86 6.51 0.61
C ILE A 26 -8.40 7.77 -0.13
N CYS A 27 -7.14 7.82 -0.57
CA CYS A 27 -6.57 9.01 -1.20
C CYS A 27 -6.68 9.03 -2.73
N GLN A 28 -7.21 7.97 -3.35
CA GLN A 28 -7.44 7.84 -4.79
C GLN A 28 -6.19 8.05 -5.64
N ASN A 29 -5.01 7.85 -5.05
CA ASN A 29 -3.72 8.01 -5.71
C ASN A 29 -3.13 6.64 -6.05
N PRO A 30 -2.36 6.50 -7.15
CA PRO A 30 -1.67 5.26 -7.48
C PRO A 30 -0.73 4.81 -6.38
N PHE A 31 -0.57 3.51 -6.18
CA PHE A 31 0.36 2.94 -5.19
C PHE A 31 1.84 3.16 -5.52
N ASP A 32 2.17 3.41 -6.77
CA ASP A 32 3.50 3.85 -7.20
C ASP A 32 3.80 5.30 -6.74
N ASN A 33 2.75 6.07 -6.42
CA ASN A 33 2.86 7.43 -5.92
C ASN A 33 2.60 7.50 -4.41
N THR A 34 3.16 8.52 -3.78
CA THR A 34 2.97 8.77 -2.35
C THR A 34 1.61 9.40 -2.07
N CYS A 35 1.12 9.27 -0.83
CA CYS A 35 -0.07 10.00 -0.38
C CYS A 35 0.10 11.53 -0.57
N PRO A 36 -0.96 12.34 -0.71
CA PRO A 36 -0.83 13.79 -0.88
C PRO A 36 -0.16 14.52 0.29
N ALA A 37 -0.13 13.90 1.48
CA ALA A 37 0.59 14.40 2.64
C ALA A 37 2.07 13.97 2.68
N CYS A 38 2.46 13.01 1.84
CA CYS A 38 3.74 12.34 1.83
C CYS A 38 4.55 12.79 0.61
N LYS A 39 5.76 13.32 0.80
CA LYS A 39 6.59 13.79 -0.32
C LYS A 39 7.44 12.68 -0.96
N TYR A 40 7.91 11.72 -0.16
CA TYR A 40 8.84 10.67 -0.60
C TYR A 40 8.31 9.28 -0.22
N PRO A 41 8.46 8.27 -1.10
CA PRO A 41 8.12 6.89 -0.76
C PRO A 41 9.12 6.35 0.27
N GLY A 42 8.64 5.59 1.25
CA GLY A 42 9.44 5.09 2.38
C GLY A 42 8.59 4.79 3.62
N ASP A 43 9.18 4.90 4.80
CA ASP A 43 8.54 4.62 6.10
C ASP A 43 7.26 5.45 6.33
N ASP A 44 7.19 6.65 5.76
CA ASP A 44 6.05 7.56 5.90
C ASP A 44 4.85 7.19 5.01
N CYS A 45 5.02 6.34 3.99
CA CYS A 45 3.95 5.97 3.04
C CYS A 45 4.08 4.53 2.56
N ILE A 46 4.16 3.60 3.52
CA ILE A 46 4.29 2.17 3.25
C ILE A 46 3.01 1.64 2.62
N LEU A 47 3.11 0.77 1.61
CA LEU A 47 1.97 -0.04 1.21
C LEU A 47 1.58 -0.99 2.34
N CYS A 48 0.31 -0.98 2.70
CA CYS A 48 -0.24 -1.86 3.71
C CYS A 48 -1.24 -2.80 3.03
N GLU A 49 -0.74 -3.89 2.47
CA GLU A 49 -1.59 -5.03 2.07
C GLU A 49 -2.22 -5.72 3.29
N PHE A 50 -1.58 -5.60 4.46
CA PHE A 50 -1.85 -6.48 5.60
C PHE A 50 -2.90 -6.04 6.62
N HIS A 51 -3.57 -4.88 6.48
CA HIS A 51 -4.28 -4.32 7.64
C HIS A 51 -5.76 -4.69 7.83
N THR A 52 -6.30 -5.72 7.16
CA THR A 52 -7.67 -6.20 7.44
C THR A 52 -7.95 -7.57 6.81
N ALA A 53 -8.84 -8.33 7.43
CA ALA A 53 -9.49 -9.52 6.85
C ALA A 53 -10.30 -9.25 5.55
N CYS A 54 -10.30 -8.01 5.04
CA CYS A 54 -11.13 -7.58 3.91
C CYS A 54 -10.39 -7.39 2.58
N GLY A 55 -9.08 -7.68 2.50
CA GLY A 55 -8.35 -7.81 1.22
C GLY A 55 -8.21 -6.54 0.37
N TYR A 56 -8.70 -5.40 0.83
CA TYR A 56 -8.58 -4.12 0.11
C TYR A 56 -7.23 -3.46 0.40
N GLN A 57 -6.54 -3.04 -0.64
CA GLN A 57 -5.22 -2.39 -0.56
C GLN A 57 -5.34 -0.89 -0.28
N ARG A 58 -4.47 -0.36 0.58
CA ARG A 58 -4.40 1.07 0.96
C ARG A 58 -2.97 1.43 1.37
N ASN A 59 -2.62 2.71 1.25
CA ASN A 59 -1.43 3.25 1.88
C ASN A 59 -1.57 3.21 3.41
N GLY A 60 -0.49 2.83 4.10
CA GLY A 60 -0.42 2.71 5.56
C GLY A 60 -0.72 4.03 6.27
N HIS A 61 -0.16 5.14 5.79
CA HIS A 61 -0.46 6.45 6.35
C HIS A 61 -1.93 6.83 6.21
N CYS A 62 -2.56 6.55 5.06
CA CYS A 62 -3.97 6.88 4.84
C CYS A 62 -4.91 6.11 5.78
N ILE A 63 -4.62 4.84 6.08
CA ILE A 63 -5.45 4.08 7.01
C ILE A 63 -5.21 4.50 8.47
N LEU A 64 -3.97 4.86 8.84
CA LEU A 64 -3.68 5.39 10.18
C LEU A 64 -4.40 6.71 10.43
N GLU A 65 -4.38 7.64 9.48
CA GLU A 65 -5.13 8.90 9.57
C GLU A 65 -6.65 8.68 9.62
N TRP A 66 -7.16 7.69 8.88
CA TRP A 66 -8.57 7.32 8.97
C TRP A 66 -8.94 6.80 10.37
N MET A 67 -8.12 5.92 10.96
CA MET A 67 -8.38 5.36 12.28
C MET A 67 -8.30 6.42 13.41
N LYS A 68 -7.54 7.50 13.22
CA LYS A 68 -7.48 8.63 14.16
C LYS A 68 -8.77 9.43 14.21
N GLN A 69 -9.63 9.35 13.20
CA GLN A 69 -10.90 10.08 13.18
C GLN A 69 -11.93 9.39 14.08
N ASP A 70 -12.55 10.14 15.00
CA ASP A 70 -13.59 9.62 15.92
C ASP A 70 -14.81 9.03 15.17
N SER A 71 -15.10 9.54 13.97
CA SER A 71 -16.17 9.05 13.10
C SER A 71 -15.92 7.66 12.52
N ALA A 72 -14.65 7.24 12.41
CA ALA A 72 -14.28 5.97 11.81
C ALA A 72 -14.60 4.77 12.72
N LYS A 73 -14.70 4.98 14.04
CA LYS A 73 -14.99 3.92 15.03
C LYS A 73 -14.06 2.69 14.92
N GLY A 74 -12.83 2.89 14.43
CA GLY A 74 -11.88 1.80 14.15
C GLY A 74 -12.35 0.83 13.06
N GLN A 75 -13.24 1.26 12.16
CA GLN A 75 -13.76 0.45 11.06
C GLN A 75 -13.10 0.81 9.73
N CYS A 76 -12.93 -0.20 8.88
CA CYS A 76 -12.49 0.01 7.50
C CYS A 76 -13.50 0.89 6.73
N PRO A 77 -13.05 1.91 5.96
CA PRO A 77 -13.96 2.80 5.22
C PRO A 77 -14.78 2.06 4.15
N MET A 78 -14.24 0.99 3.57
CA MET A 78 -14.88 0.24 2.47
C MET A 78 -15.85 -0.83 2.98
N CYS A 79 -15.43 -1.65 3.95
CA CYS A 79 -16.23 -2.80 4.39
C CYS A 79 -16.85 -2.66 5.78
N ARG A 80 -16.56 -1.57 6.51
CA ARG A 80 -17.02 -1.30 7.89
C ARG A 80 -16.71 -2.40 8.91
N GLN A 81 -15.82 -3.33 8.58
CA GLN A 81 -15.38 -4.36 9.51
C GLN A 81 -14.44 -3.75 10.56
N SER A 82 -14.60 -4.19 11.81
CA SER A 82 -13.79 -3.75 12.95
C SER A 82 -12.49 -4.55 13.11
N LYS A 83 -12.34 -5.69 12.42
CA LYS A 83 -11.16 -6.56 12.54
C LYS A 83 -10.05 -6.13 11.58
N LEU A 84 -9.29 -5.14 12.01
CA LEU A 84 -8.02 -4.74 11.43
C LEU A 84 -6.95 -5.72 11.98
N VAL A 85 -6.65 -6.79 11.24
CA VAL A 85 -5.54 -7.68 11.61
C VAL A 85 -4.26 -6.91 11.27
N GLY A 86 -3.35 -6.79 12.23
CA GLY A 86 -2.19 -5.90 12.14
C GLY A 86 -1.26 -6.23 10.98
N CYS A 87 -0.72 -5.18 10.34
CA CYS A 87 0.51 -5.32 9.58
C CYS A 87 1.61 -5.89 10.51
N PRO A 88 2.29 -6.98 10.16
CA PRO A 88 3.29 -7.60 11.03
C PRO A 88 4.44 -6.65 11.43
N PHE A 89 4.62 -5.53 10.72
CA PHE A 89 5.61 -4.50 11.06
C PHE A 89 5.19 -3.58 12.23
N LEU A 90 3.89 -3.47 12.53
CA LEU A 90 3.37 -2.63 13.62
C LEU A 90 3.15 -3.40 14.94
N GLN A 91 3.44 -4.70 14.99
CA GLN A 91 3.38 -5.51 16.21
C GLN A 91 4.64 -5.39 17.10
N GLN A 92 5.65 -4.59 16.71
CA GLN A 92 6.87 -4.39 17.51
C GLN A 92 6.82 -3.16 18.44
N PHE A 93 5.76 -2.35 18.38
CA PHE A 93 5.62 -1.13 19.18
C PHE A 93 4.38 -1.12 20.10
N VAL A 94 3.83 -2.30 20.39
CA VAL A 94 2.82 -2.54 21.45
C VAL A 94 3.30 -3.66 22.35
#